data_AF-A0A5Q4ZHU9-F1
#
_entry.id   AF-A0A5Q4ZHU9-F1
#
_cell.length_a   1.000
_cell.length_b   1.000
_cell.length_c   1.000
_cell.angle_alpha   90.00
_cell.angle_beta   90.00
_cell.angle_gamma   90.00
#
_symmetry.space_group_name_H-M   'P 1'
#
loop_
_entity.id
_entity.type
_entity.pdbx_description
1 polymer ?
#
loop_
_entity_poly.entity_id
_entity_poly.type
_entity_poly.pdbx_seq_one_letter_code
_entity_poly.pdbx_strand_id
1 'polypeptide(L)'
;MKSLFIKWLVITGGLLVAVFCFLSHEIWTIGSEWVSSADAGQPTLLDSDLGSVREVKFVDESASIAQVRVTKLAVVSHSGNSATVGIKLASSAPTQVYPSLRIFMKSGDRINRTVVLGPTQYAHGSNLTDEEVRIPLTLEAGETGFTAEAISAAAGDVK
;
A
#
# COMPACT_ATOMS: atom_id res chain seq x y z
N MET A 1 44.06 -50.74 -34.58
CA MET A 1 43.82 -50.16 -33.24
C MET A 1 43.59 -48.64 -33.23
N LYS A 2 44.19 -47.83 -34.13
CA LYS A 2 44.01 -46.36 -34.16
C LYS A 2 42.57 -45.87 -34.48
N SER A 3 41.86 -46.56 -35.37
CA SER A 3 40.50 -46.16 -35.80
C SER A 3 39.44 -46.31 -34.70
N LEU A 4 39.57 -47.30 -33.83
CA LEU A 4 38.66 -47.48 -32.70
C LEU A 4 38.86 -46.37 -31.66
N PHE A 5 40.10 -46.00 -31.36
CA PHE A 5 40.40 -44.90 -30.44
C PHE A 5 39.81 -43.57 -30.90
N ILE A 6 39.91 -43.26 -32.20
CA ILE A 6 39.35 -42.02 -32.76
C ILE A 6 37.82 -42.00 -32.66
N LYS A 7 37.14 -43.12 -32.91
CA LYS A 7 35.68 -43.22 -32.75
C LYS A 7 35.24 -42.98 -31.31
N TRP A 8 35.92 -43.59 -30.34
CA TRP A 8 35.62 -43.38 -28.93
C TRP A 8 35.88 -41.94 -28.48
N LEU A 9 36.92 -41.29 -29.00
CA LEU A 9 37.25 -39.89 -28.72
C LEU A 9 36.21 -38.92 -29.29
N VAL A 10 35.69 -39.19 -30.49
CA VAL A 10 34.60 -38.39 -31.10
C VAL A 10 33.29 -38.56 -30.32
N ILE A 11 32.96 -39.79 -29.88
CA ILE A 11 31.74 -40.05 -29.10
C ILE A 11 31.82 -39.37 -27.73
N THR A 12 32.95 -39.48 -27.02
CA THR A 12 33.14 -38.82 -25.71
C THR A 12 33.22 -37.31 -25.84
N GLY A 13 33.87 -36.78 -26.89
CA GLY A 13 33.88 -35.35 -27.19
C GLY A 13 32.48 -34.81 -27.47
N GLY A 14 31.68 -35.51 -28.28
CA GLY A 14 30.29 -35.14 -28.55
C GLY A 14 29.41 -35.19 -27.30
N LEU A 15 29.61 -36.20 -26.44
CA LEU A 15 28.90 -36.31 -25.17
C LEU A 15 29.25 -35.14 -24.22
N LEU A 16 30.53 -34.77 -24.13
CA LEU A 16 30.98 -33.64 -23.31
C LEU A 16 30.37 -32.31 -23.78
N VAL A 17 30.32 -32.09 -25.10
CA VAL A 17 29.69 -30.88 -25.66
C VAL A 17 28.19 -30.86 -25.36
N ALA A 18 27.49 -31.99 -25.52
CA ALA A 18 26.07 -32.08 -25.20
C ALA A 18 25.80 -31.79 -23.72
N VAL A 19 26.58 -32.39 -22.81
CA VAL A 19 26.49 -32.14 -21.36
C VAL A 19 26.77 -30.67 -21.04
N PHE A 20 27.80 -30.07 -21.64
CA PHE A 20 28.12 -28.66 -21.43
C PHE A 20 27.00 -27.73 -21.91
N CYS A 21 26.39 -28.02 -23.05
CA CYS A 21 25.24 -27.27 -23.56
C CYS A 21 24.03 -27.36 -22.63
N PHE A 22 23.66 -28.55 -22.16
CA PHE A 22 22.54 -28.73 -21.23
C PHE A 22 22.78 -28.05 -19.88
N LEU A 23 23.97 -28.20 -19.29
CA LEU A 23 24.28 -27.51 -18.03
C LEU A 23 24.32 -25.99 -18.20
N SER A 24 24.84 -25.48 -19.33
CA SER A 24 24.85 -24.03 -19.58
C SER A 24 23.44 -23.46 -19.71
N HIS A 25 22.50 -24.23 -20.26
CA HIS A 25 21.11 -23.80 -20.38
C HIS A 25 20.43 -23.71 -19.01
N GLU A 26 20.63 -24.69 -18.13
CA GLU A 26 20.07 -24.66 -16.77
C GLU A 26 20.71 -23.58 -15.88
N ILE A 27 22.02 -23.34 -16.03
CA ILE A 27 22.70 -22.25 -15.32
C ILE A 27 22.17 -20.89 -15.79
N TRP A 28 21.83 -20.75 -17.07
CA TRP A 28 21.22 -19.52 -17.60
C TRP A 28 19.78 -19.32 -17.13
N THR A 29 18.97 -20.37 -17.03
CA THR A 29 17.59 -20.24 -16.52
C THR A 29 17.59 -19.91 -15.02
N ILE A 30 18.44 -20.57 -14.23
CA ILE A 30 18.58 -20.27 -12.80
C ILE A 30 19.20 -18.86 -12.63
N GLY A 31 20.23 -18.51 -13.39
CA GLY A 31 20.82 -17.17 -13.38
C GLY A 31 19.84 -16.07 -13.79
N SER A 32 18.90 -16.35 -14.69
CA SER A 32 17.87 -15.38 -15.09
C SER A 32 16.86 -15.08 -13.97
N GLU A 33 16.56 -16.05 -13.10
CA GLU A 33 15.73 -15.83 -11.91
C GLU A 33 16.45 -14.98 -10.85
N TRP A 34 17.79 -15.10 -10.77
CA TRP A 34 18.59 -14.24 -9.89
C TRP A 34 18.81 -12.83 -10.46
N VAL A 35 18.87 -12.70 -11.80
CA VAL A 35 19.06 -11.41 -12.50
C VAL A 35 17.76 -10.63 -12.69
N SER A 36 16.58 -11.26 -12.64
CA SER A 36 15.29 -10.54 -12.66
C SER A 36 14.95 -9.83 -11.35
N SER A 37 15.78 -9.94 -10.30
CA SER A 37 15.66 -9.13 -9.08
C SER A 37 16.40 -7.78 -9.17
N ALA A 38 16.79 -7.35 -10.38
CA ALA A 38 17.45 -6.07 -10.62
C ALA A 38 16.50 -4.85 -10.63
N ASP A 39 15.22 -5.01 -10.26
CA ASP A 39 14.37 -3.91 -9.81
C ASP A 39 14.50 -3.65 -8.28
N ALA A 40 15.59 -4.11 -7.66
CA ALA A 40 16.02 -3.70 -6.32
C ALA A 40 16.68 -2.30 -6.35
N GLY A 41 15.98 -1.31 -6.91
CA GLY A 41 16.56 0.02 -7.17
C GLY A 41 15.58 1.18 -7.26
N GLN A 42 14.30 1.00 -6.90
CA GLN A 42 13.48 2.17 -6.59
C GLN A 42 13.71 2.55 -5.12
N PRO A 43 14.06 3.81 -4.81
CA PRO A 43 14.18 4.26 -3.43
C PRO A 43 12.78 4.23 -2.83
N THR A 44 12.47 3.21 -2.05
CA THR A 44 11.13 2.98 -1.49
C THR A 44 10.73 4.03 -0.45
N LEU A 45 11.67 4.82 0.09
CA LEU A 45 11.38 5.93 1.00
C LEU A 45 12.47 7.00 0.86
N LEU A 46 12.09 8.28 0.71
CA LEU A 46 13.04 9.39 0.81
C LEU A 46 13.44 9.57 2.28
N ASP A 47 14.64 10.07 2.56
CA ASP A 47 15.10 10.33 3.95
C ASP A 47 14.13 11.25 4.74
N SER A 48 13.37 12.09 4.04
CA SER A 48 12.28 12.88 4.62
C SER A 48 11.14 12.03 5.19
N ASP A 49 10.89 10.86 4.59
CA ASP A 49 9.85 9.91 5.00
C ASP A 49 10.35 9.05 6.18
N LEU A 50 11.65 8.72 6.20
CA LEU A 50 12.29 7.94 7.27
C LEU A 50 12.31 8.67 8.63
N GLY A 51 12.38 10.00 8.63
CA GLY A 51 12.25 10.79 9.87
C GLY A 51 10.89 10.66 10.58
N SER A 52 9.88 10.12 9.89
CA SER A 52 8.54 9.85 10.44
C SER A 52 8.29 8.39 10.85
N VAL A 53 9.20 7.48 10.50
CA VAL A 53 9.05 6.04 10.78
C VAL A 53 9.54 5.75 12.20
N ARG A 54 8.59 5.64 13.15
CA ARG A 54 8.89 5.37 14.56
C ARG A 54 9.06 3.88 14.89
N GLU A 55 8.60 2.97 14.03
CA GLU A 55 8.72 1.52 14.24
C GLU A 55 8.58 0.75 12.91
N VAL A 56 9.40 -0.28 12.71
CA VAL A 56 9.27 -1.23 11.60
C VAL A 56 8.74 -2.54 12.17
N LYS A 57 7.47 -2.85 11.89
CA LYS A 57 6.85 -4.13 12.30
C LYS A 57 6.77 -5.05 11.09
N PHE A 58 7.51 -6.14 11.15
CA PHE A 58 7.38 -7.23 10.18
C PHE A 58 6.06 -7.96 10.44
N VAL A 59 5.14 -7.82 9.49
CA VAL A 59 3.90 -8.59 9.47
C VAL A 59 4.12 -9.79 8.57
N ASP A 60 3.51 -10.91 8.93
CA ASP A 60 3.53 -12.15 8.14
C ASP A 60 3.11 -11.86 6.69
N GLU A 61 3.71 -12.51 5.69
CA GLU A 61 3.48 -12.25 4.26
C GLU A 61 2.00 -12.46 3.86
N SER A 62 1.27 -13.22 4.68
CA SER A 62 -0.17 -13.46 4.59
C SER A 62 -1.06 -12.34 5.16
N ALA A 63 -0.51 -11.41 5.95
CA ALA A 63 -1.23 -10.31 6.56
C ALA A 63 -1.31 -9.12 5.58
N SER A 64 -2.32 -9.13 4.70
CA SER A 64 -2.63 -7.97 3.87
C SER A 64 -3.06 -6.80 4.76
N ILE A 65 -2.21 -5.77 4.85
CA ILE A 65 -2.59 -4.50 5.47
C ILE A 65 -3.56 -3.82 4.49
N ALA A 66 -4.86 -3.92 4.78
CA ALA A 66 -5.89 -3.24 4.01
C ALA A 66 -5.66 -1.72 4.08
N GLN A 67 -5.29 -1.12 2.96
CA GLN A 67 -5.07 0.33 2.86
C GLN A 67 -6.41 1.02 2.63
N VAL A 68 -6.79 1.89 3.56
CA VAL A 68 -8.02 2.68 3.45
C VAL A 68 -7.68 4.11 3.03
N ARG A 69 -8.35 4.61 1.99
CA ARG A 69 -8.19 5.98 1.50
C ARG A 69 -9.52 6.70 1.33
N VAL A 70 -9.48 8.04 1.45
CA VAL A 70 -10.59 8.91 1.08
C VAL A 70 -10.55 9.09 -0.45
N THR A 71 -11.61 8.65 -1.14
CA THR A 71 -11.72 8.76 -2.60
C THR A 71 -12.58 9.92 -3.06
N LYS A 72 -13.55 10.33 -2.23
CA LYS A 72 -14.43 11.45 -2.52
C LYS A 72 -14.80 12.16 -1.23
N LEU A 73 -14.95 13.47 -1.33
CA LEU A 73 -15.34 14.35 -0.24
C LEU A 73 -16.35 15.36 -0.79
N ALA A 74 -17.50 15.49 -0.12
CA ALA A 74 -18.54 16.43 -0.53
C ALA A 74 -19.38 16.91 0.67
N VAL A 75 -19.94 18.11 0.57
CA VAL A 75 -21.02 18.54 1.47
C VAL A 75 -22.32 17.88 1.01
N VAL A 76 -22.94 17.09 1.89
CA VAL A 76 -24.23 16.45 1.62
C VAL A 76 -25.38 17.40 1.98
N SER A 77 -25.24 18.12 3.10
CA SER A 77 -26.21 19.13 3.52
C SER A 77 -25.54 20.18 4.40
N HIS A 78 -26.16 21.37 4.47
CA HIS A 78 -25.72 22.48 5.32
C HIS A 78 -26.94 23.20 5.86
N SER A 79 -26.92 23.51 7.16
CA SER A 79 -27.97 24.27 7.84
C SER A 79 -27.36 25.07 8.99
N GLY A 80 -27.39 26.40 8.88
CA GLY A 80 -26.85 27.32 9.88
C GLY A 80 -25.37 27.04 10.18
N ASN A 81 -25.06 26.67 11.42
CA ASN A 81 -23.71 26.34 11.87
C ASN A 81 -23.43 24.83 11.82
N SER A 82 -24.16 24.04 11.04
CA SER A 82 -23.91 22.60 10.90
C SER A 82 -23.86 22.19 9.44
N ALA A 83 -22.89 21.35 9.09
CA ALA A 83 -22.75 20.72 7.79
C ALA A 83 -22.65 19.21 7.94
N THR A 84 -23.36 18.46 7.11
CA THR A 84 -23.13 17.03 6.96
C THR A 84 -22.17 16.81 5.80
N VAL A 85 -21.02 16.23 6.10
CA VAL A 85 -20.00 15.89 5.11
C VAL A 85 -20.09 14.41 4.77
N GLY A 86 -20.14 14.11 3.47
CA GLY A 86 -20.04 12.76 2.93
C GLY A 86 -18.60 12.46 2.56
N ILE A 87 -18.03 11.42 3.15
CA ILE A 87 -16.67 10.96 2.88
C ILE A 87 -16.75 9.54 2.32
N LYS A 88 -16.25 9.35 1.10
CA LYS A 88 -16.19 8.02 0.48
C LYS A 88 -14.86 7.36 0.82
N LEU A 89 -14.93 6.26 1.56
CA LEU A 89 -13.80 5.45 1.98
C LEU A 89 -13.72 4.20 1.09
N ALA A 90 -12.55 3.96 0.53
CA ALA A 90 -12.27 2.74 -0.23
C ALA A 90 -11.09 2.00 0.39
N SER A 91 -11.21 0.68 0.49
CA SER A 91 -10.16 -0.20 0.98
C SER A 91 -9.56 -1.03 -0.14
N SER A 92 -8.26 -1.31 -0.09
CA SER A 92 -7.58 -2.21 -1.03
C SER A 92 -8.00 -3.67 -0.88
N ALA A 93 -8.52 -4.05 0.29
CA ALA A 93 -9.07 -5.37 0.58
C ALA A 93 -10.24 -5.26 1.59
N PRO A 94 -11.24 -6.15 1.57
CA PRO A 94 -12.32 -6.13 2.56
C PRO A 94 -11.79 -6.18 4.00
N THR A 95 -12.19 -5.23 4.84
CA THR A 95 -11.69 -5.10 6.22
C THR A 95 -12.77 -4.66 7.20
N GLN A 96 -12.69 -5.12 8.44
CA GLN A 96 -13.52 -4.64 9.55
C GLN A 96 -12.84 -3.52 10.36
N VAL A 97 -11.57 -3.25 10.07
CA VAL A 97 -10.78 -2.21 10.76
C VAL A 97 -10.99 -0.89 10.04
N TYR A 98 -11.71 0.00 10.69
CA TYR A 98 -11.97 1.34 10.20
C TYR A 98 -10.85 2.31 10.62
N PRO A 99 -10.48 3.28 9.76
CA PRO A 99 -9.45 4.25 10.09
C PRO A 99 -9.98 5.35 11.02
N SER A 100 -9.09 6.05 11.70
CA SER A 100 -9.41 7.37 12.25
C SER A 100 -9.48 8.38 11.10
N LEU A 101 -10.45 9.29 11.14
CA LEU A 101 -10.61 10.33 10.13
C LEU A 101 -10.10 11.66 10.68
N ARG A 102 -9.26 12.34 9.91
CA ARG A 102 -8.77 13.69 10.21
C ARG A 102 -9.39 14.65 9.20
N ILE A 103 -10.21 15.57 9.69
CA ILE A 103 -10.92 16.56 8.88
C ILE A 103 -10.34 17.93 9.19
N PHE A 104 -9.73 18.55 8.20
CA PHE A 104 -9.17 19.89 8.29
C PHE A 104 -10.22 20.90 7.84
N MET A 105 -10.61 21.77 8.75
CA MET A 105 -11.52 22.89 8.46
C MET A 105 -10.68 24.07 8.00
N LYS A 106 -11.04 24.66 6.86
CA LYS A 106 -10.29 25.73 6.21
C LYS A 106 -11.03 27.06 6.28
N SER A 107 -10.27 28.13 6.48
CA SER A 107 -10.71 29.51 6.29
C SER A 107 -9.85 30.12 5.18
N GLY A 108 -10.41 30.24 3.98
CA GLY A 108 -9.63 30.48 2.77
C GLY A 108 -8.60 29.37 2.54
N ASP A 109 -7.33 29.74 2.42
CA ASP A 109 -6.22 28.79 2.19
C ASP A 109 -5.59 28.23 3.47
N ARG A 110 -6.02 28.70 4.65
CA ARG A 110 -5.45 28.29 5.94
C ARG A 110 -6.31 27.23 6.61
N ILE A 111 -5.67 26.24 7.23
CA ILE A 111 -6.34 25.33 8.14
C ILE A 111 -6.63 26.10 9.43
N ASN A 112 -7.92 26.27 9.75
CA ASN A 112 -8.38 26.93 10.96
C ASN A 112 -8.33 25.96 12.15
N ARG A 113 -8.93 24.77 11.97
CA ARG A 113 -8.91 23.70 12.98
C ARG A 113 -8.94 22.32 12.34
N THR A 114 -8.62 21.32 13.15
CA THR A 114 -8.63 19.91 12.75
C THR A 114 -9.54 19.13 13.67
N VAL A 115 -10.48 18.39 13.11
CA VAL A 115 -11.35 17.45 13.81
C VAL A 115 -10.81 16.05 13.59
N VAL A 116 -10.50 15.34 14.67
CA VAL A 116 -10.07 13.94 14.60
C VAL A 116 -11.18 13.08 15.15
N LEU A 117 -11.66 12.14 14.31
CA LEU A 117 -12.70 11.20 14.65
C LEU A 117 -12.09 9.80 14.66
N GLY A 118 -12.12 9.14 15.81
CA GLY A 118 -11.79 7.72 15.90
C GLY A 118 -12.82 6.86 15.15
N PRO A 119 -12.50 5.58 14.91
CA PRO A 119 -13.40 4.66 14.19
C PRO A 119 -14.80 4.58 14.82
N THR A 120 -14.88 4.68 16.15
CA THR A 120 -16.14 4.61 16.91
C THR A 120 -16.94 5.91 16.94
N GLN A 121 -16.41 7.01 16.39
CA GLN A 121 -17.01 8.35 16.46
C GLN A 121 -17.78 8.74 15.20
N TYR A 122 -17.87 7.85 14.21
CA TYR A 122 -18.69 8.04 13.02
C TYR A 122 -19.46 6.76 12.70
N ALA A 123 -20.61 6.91 12.05
CA ALA A 123 -21.41 5.77 11.63
C ALA A 123 -20.79 5.12 10.40
N HIS A 124 -20.63 3.81 10.44
CA HIS A 124 -20.10 3.00 9.35
C HIS A 124 -20.68 1.59 9.36
N GLY A 125 -20.55 0.86 8.24
CA GLY A 125 -20.95 -0.52 8.10
C GLY A 125 -20.04 -1.51 8.84
N SER A 126 -20.34 -2.80 8.69
CA SER A 126 -19.57 -3.90 9.30
C SER A 126 -18.35 -4.33 8.49
N ASN A 127 -18.29 -4.02 7.19
CA ASN A 127 -17.21 -4.42 6.31
C ASN A 127 -16.93 -3.32 5.27
N LEU A 128 -15.71 -2.80 5.30
CA LEU A 128 -15.26 -1.72 4.43
C LEU A 128 -14.67 -2.28 3.14
N THR A 129 -15.30 -1.95 2.02
CA THR A 129 -14.77 -2.18 0.67
C THR A 129 -14.82 -0.88 -0.13
N ASP A 130 -16.03 -0.34 -0.29
CA ASP A 130 -16.28 1.00 -0.82
C ASP A 130 -17.55 1.53 -0.17
N GLU A 131 -17.43 2.50 0.74
CA GLU A 131 -18.54 2.99 1.56
C GLU A 131 -18.51 4.52 1.67
N GLU A 132 -19.68 5.16 1.68
CA GLU A 132 -19.81 6.57 2.01
C GLU A 132 -20.26 6.75 3.46
N VAL A 133 -19.42 7.36 4.29
CA VAL A 133 -19.74 7.72 5.67
C VAL A 133 -20.21 9.17 5.75
N ARG A 134 -21.20 9.42 6.62
CA ARG A 134 -21.79 10.76 6.82
C ARG A 134 -21.42 11.28 8.18
N ILE A 135 -20.78 12.45 8.20
CA ILE A 135 -20.23 13.04 9.41
C ILE A 135 -20.86 14.41 9.63
N PRO A 136 -21.67 14.58 10.70
CA PRO A 136 -22.14 15.89 11.09
C PRO A 136 -20.98 16.69 11.71
N LEU A 137 -20.73 17.87 11.17
CA LEU A 137 -19.74 18.81 11.67
C LEU A 137 -20.43 20.12 12.03
N THR A 138 -20.04 20.70 13.17
CA THR A 138 -20.39 22.07 13.51
C THR A 138 -19.40 23.01 12.83
N LEU A 139 -19.86 24.02 12.10
CA LEU A 139 -19.05 25.03 11.45
C LEU A 139 -18.81 26.22 12.38
N GLU A 140 -17.58 26.71 12.43
CA GLU A 140 -17.19 27.93 13.13
C GLU A 140 -17.21 29.15 12.19
N ALA A 141 -17.29 30.34 12.75
CA ALA A 141 -17.31 31.58 11.98
C ALA A 141 -16.01 31.74 11.17
N GLY A 142 -16.16 31.98 9.86
CA GLY A 142 -15.02 32.12 8.94
C GLY A 142 -14.53 30.81 8.32
N GLU A 143 -15.10 29.66 8.66
CA GLU A 143 -14.81 28.40 7.95
C GLU A 143 -15.51 28.39 6.58
N THR A 144 -14.73 28.20 5.51
CA THR A 144 -15.20 28.27 4.12
C THR A 144 -15.01 26.98 3.34
N GLY A 145 -14.27 26.01 3.90
CA GLY A 145 -14.01 24.73 3.23
C GLY A 145 -13.47 23.67 4.17
N PHE A 146 -13.24 22.47 3.64
CA PHE A 146 -12.66 21.37 4.40
C PHE A 146 -11.95 20.35 3.50
N THR A 147 -11.01 19.62 4.07
CA THR A 147 -10.35 18.44 3.48
C THR A 147 -10.32 17.31 4.49
N ALA A 148 -10.25 16.06 4.04
CA ALA A 148 -10.27 14.91 4.94
C ALA A 148 -9.22 13.87 4.55
N GLU A 149 -8.63 13.24 5.56
CA GLU A 149 -7.63 12.19 5.46
C GLU A 149 -8.04 10.99 6.32
N ALA A 150 -7.74 9.78 5.85
CA ALA A 150 -7.90 8.55 6.61
C ALA A 150 -6.55 8.15 7.21
N ILE A 151 -6.52 7.90 8.51
CA ILE A 151 -5.34 7.50 9.27
C ILE A 151 -5.62 6.12 9.84
N SER A 152 -4.98 5.11 9.27
CA SER A 152 -5.07 3.75 9.79
C SER A 152 -4.16 3.65 11.02
N ALA A 153 -4.75 3.67 12.21
CA ALA A 153 -4.05 3.23 13.40
C ALA A 153 -3.98 1.69 13.31
N ALA A 154 -2.83 1.15 12.93
CA ALA A 154 -2.60 -0.27 13.12
C ALA A 154 -2.82 -0.58 14.60
N ALA A 155 -3.63 -1.59 14.91
CA ALA A 155 -3.97 -1.99 16.27
C ALA A 155 -2.71 -2.04 17.16
N GLY A 156 -2.53 -1.01 18.00
CA GLY A 156 -1.30 -0.81 18.79
C GLY A 156 -1.11 0.60 19.31
N ASP A 157 -1.55 1.63 18.59
CA ASP A 157 -1.31 3.03 18.96
C ASP A 157 -2.46 3.70 19.72
N VAL A 158 -2.83 3.10 20.85
CA VAL A 158 -3.49 3.84 21.94
C VAL A 158 -2.65 3.68 23.19
N LYS A 159 -1.86 4.71 23.49
CA LYS A 159 -1.37 5.01 24.83
C LYS A 159 -1.80 6.41 25.21
#